data_AF-A0AAV2QWW0-F1
#
_entry.id   AF-A0AAV2QWW0-F1
#
_cell.length_a   1.000
_cell.length_b   1.000
_cell.length_c   1.000
_cell.angle_alpha   90.00
_cell.angle_beta   90.00
_cell.angle_gamma   90.00
#
_symmetry.space_group_name_H-M   'P 1'
#
loop_
_entity.id
_entity.type
_entity.pdbx_description
1 polymer ?
#
loop_
_entity_poly.entity_id
_entity_poly.type
_entity_poly.pdbx_seq_one_letter_code
_entity_poly.pdbx_strand_id
1 'polypeptide(L)'
;MVHTRDKLLLVLVSMVIMSAGRTRAQDPWRSRERLHNAHHLGSGSTNGGMAQHRSMEVHGKIMSILKVYAQDNWPQYLPTINSVNGTKCHDALETFHNSPDLYSAQMVDSWGKFPDGIATRSPAVFGIYSGCLAAQNKTFNIKGRYCLIIKKRNTTIPPPEETFEDPIPRIGMIGIIPPYSNIQYGTCMPDACTEQQLQSSLSDVSDKVISVHCNKDSVTLDGLDISFIVFCSVFLVLMLSGAAVDYYIEIKKDEKLKEGPLRFLLPFSVTTNLKKVFAINTKPNPVVISCLNGMRVMSMCWVVMGHQYAKLFSMKLYDRTLISQKISGVLFQIIGNADISVDSFFFLSGLLVAYGVLREMKKTGKLNIIMFYVHRIIRLTPPIAMCVWFYSSVNRHLVSGPQAYGAEYLAETCRKNGWKDITYLTNAHWDNY
;
A
#
# COMPACT_ATOMS: atom_id res chain seq x y z
N MET A 1 22.79 6.88 25.62
CA MET A 1 21.42 7.29 25.20
C MET A 1 21.38 8.11 23.89
N VAL A 2 22.42 8.06 23.02
CA VAL A 2 22.56 8.97 21.85
C VAL A 2 22.51 8.25 20.49
N HIS A 3 22.36 6.92 20.43
CA HIS A 3 22.41 6.18 19.16
C HIS A 3 21.06 5.64 18.67
N THR A 4 19.96 5.90 19.39
CA THR A 4 18.58 5.46 19.05
C THR A 4 17.84 6.38 18.08
N ARG A 5 18.38 7.57 17.79
CA ARG A 5 17.63 8.68 17.17
C ARG A 5 17.41 8.55 15.66
N ASP A 6 18.32 7.89 14.93
CA ASP A 6 18.28 7.92 13.46
C ASP A 6 17.29 6.92 12.85
N LYS A 7 16.92 5.86 13.58
CA LYS A 7 16.07 4.79 13.06
C LYS A 7 14.57 5.09 13.16
N LEU A 8 14.14 5.85 14.18
CA LEU A 8 12.73 6.18 14.38
C LEU A 8 12.26 7.28 13.42
N LEU A 9 13.14 8.24 13.10
CA LEU A 9 12.84 9.33 12.17
C LEU A 9 12.71 8.83 10.73
N LEU A 10 13.51 7.84 10.32
CA LEU A 10 13.42 7.24 8.98
C LEU A 10 12.10 6.48 8.79
N VAL A 11 11.60 5.81 9.82
CA VAL A 11 10.28 5.15 9.78
C VAL A 11 9.15 6.18 9.69
N LEU A 12 9.22 7.26 10.47
CA LEU A 12 8.22 8.33 10.44
C LEU A 12 8.25 9.15 9.14
N VAL A 13 9.43 9.45 8.59
CA VAL A 13 9.59 10.16 7.31
C VAL A 13 9.15 9.27 6.14
N SER A 14 9.41 7.97 6.19
CA SER A 14 8.89 7.03 5.18
C SER A 14 7.36 6.94 5.23
N MET A 15 6.76 6.95 6.43
CA MET A 15 5.30 7.00 6.61
C MET A 15 4.68 8.32 6.12
N VAL A 16 5.35 9.46 6.34
CA VAL A 16 4.89 10.78 5.86
C VAL A 16 5.03 10.91 4.35
N ILE A 17 6.13 10.41 3.74
CA ILE A 17 6.32 10.40 2.28
C ILE A 17 5.30 9.46 1.60
N MET A 18 4.96 8.33 2.22
CA MET A 18 3.87 7.46 1.74
C MET A 18 2.49 8.13 1.86
N SER A 19 2.27 9.02 2.84
CA SER A 19 1.02 9.80 2.96
C SER A 19 0.93 10.98 1.98
N ALA A 20 2.06 11.48 1.48
CA ALA A 20 2.14 12.60 0.55
C ALA A 20 1.88 12.21 -0.92
N GLY A 21 1.78 10.91 -1.22
CA GLY A 21 1.38 10.37 -2.53
C GLY A 21 -0.11 10.48 -2.83
N ARG A 22 -0.84 11.41 -2.22
CA ARG A 22 -2.23 11.72 -2.59
C ARG A 22 -2.18 12.60 -3.84
N THR A 23 -1.91 12.01 -5.00
CA THR A 23 -2.34 12.64 -6.25
C THR A 23 -3.85 12.78 -6.14
N ARG A 24 -4.30 14.01 -5.90
CA ARG A 24 -5.70 14.40 -6.02
C ARG A 24 -6.05 14.15 -7.48
N ALA A 25 -6.51 12.95 -7.80
CA ALA A 25 -7.15 12.65 -9.06
C ALA A 25 -8.27 13.69 -9.18
N GLN A 26 -8.09 14.64 -10.11
CA GLN A 26 -9.18 15.52 -10.50
C GLN A 26 -10.26 14.61 -11.05
N ASP A 27 -11.31 14.42 -10.26
CA ASP A 27 -12.48 13.64 -10.62
C ASP A 27 -13.10 14.26 -11.88
N PRO A 28 -12.97 13.65 -13.08
CA PRO A 28 -13.42 14.25 -14.33
C PRO A 28 -14.93 14.46 -14.35
N TRP A 29 -15.66 13.69 -13.53
CA TRP A 29 -17.11 13.69 -13.43
C TRP A 29 -17.64 14.88 -12.62
N ARG A 30 -16.93 15.30 -11.57
CA ARG A 30 -17.27 16.51 -10.78
C ARG A 30 -17.07 17.81 -11.56
N SER A 31 -16.22 17.78 -12.59
CA SER A 31 -16.03 18.85 -13.57
C SER A 31 -17.17 18.88 -14.59
N ARG A 32 -17.67 17.70 -14.98
CA ARG A 32 -18.76 17.53 -15.95
C ARG A 32 -20.13 17.89 -15.37
N GLU A 33 -20.38 17.61 -14.10
CA GLU A 33 -21.61 18.01 -13.41
C GLU A 33 -21.69 19.54 -13.24
N ARG A 34 -20.54 20.22 -13.07
CA ARG A 34 -20.45 21.69 -13.13
C ARG A 34 -20.70 22.26 -14.52
N LEU A 35 -20.24 21.59 -15.58
CA LEU A 35 -20.57 21.97 -16.96
C LEU A 35 -22.05 21.74 -17.28
N HIS A 36 -22.65 20.65 -16.81
CA HIS A 36 -24.07 20.36 -17.01
C HIS A 36 -24.98 21.39 -16.31
N ASN A 37 -24.58 21.89 -15.14
CA ASN A 37 -25.30 22.96 -14.43
C ASN A 37 -25.00 24.36 -15.00
N ALA A 38 -23.83 24.59 -15.62
CA ALA A 38 -23.52 25.86 -16.28
C ALA A 38 -24.29 26.07 -17.59
N HIS A 39 -24.66 24.99 -18.29
CA HIS A 39 -25.48 25.06 -19.51
C HIS A 39 -26.94 25.48 -19.28
N HIS A 40 -27.41 25.53 -18.03
CA HIS A 40 -28.74 26.05 -17.69
C HIS A 40 -28.78 27.58 -17.49
N LEU A 41 -27.64 28.30 -17.60
CA LEU A 41 -27.56 29.75 -17.34
C LEU A 41 -26.99 30.60 -18.50
N GLY A 42 -26.89 30.07 -19.72
CA GLY A 42 -26.36 30.82 -20.87
C GLY A 42 -27.17 30.61 -22.15
N SER A 43 -28.26 31.36 -22.32
CA SER A 43 -28.96 31.45 -23.61
C SER A 43 -28.24 32.43 -24.53
N GLY A 44 -27.83 31.98 -25.73
CA GLY A 44 -27.55 32.87 -26.86
C GLY A 44 -26.38 32.45 -27.75
N SER A 45 -26.55 31.45 -28.61
CA SER A 45 -25.83 31.35 -29.90
C SER A 45 -26.40 30.23 -30.77
N THR A 46 -26.75 30.56 -32.01
CA THR A 46 -27.38 29.71 -33.03
C THR A 46 -26.48 28.61 -33.60
N ASN A 47 -25.23 28.49 -33.15
CA ASN A 47 -24.32 27.36 -33.47
C ASN A 47 -24.34 26.22 -32.42
N GLY A 48 -25.08 26.37 -31.31
CA GLY A 48 -25.15 25.35 -30.25
C GLY A 48 -25.94 24.10 -30.63
N GLY A 49 -26.94 24.22 -31.52
CA GLY A 49 -27.85 23.11 -31.87
C GLY A 49 -27.17 21.93 -32.57
N MET A 50 -26.29 22.18 -33.55
CA MET A 50 -25.57 21.10 -34.25
C MET A 50 -24.52 20.42 -33.35
N ALA A 51 -23.83 21.19 -32.50
CA ALA A 51 -22.85 20.63 -31.56
C ALA A 51 -23.52 19.78 -30.48
N GLN A 52 -24.68 20.21 -29.98
CA GLN A 52 -25.47 19.48 -28.99
C GLN A 52 -26.10 18.21 -29.58
N HIS A 53 -26.62 18.28 -30.82
CA HIS A 53 -27.17 17.12 -31.51
C HIS A 53 -26.10 16.08 -31.84
N ARG A 54 -24.91 16.51 -32.29
CA ARG A 54 -23.77 15.62 -32.56
C ARG A 54 -23.20 15.00 -31.27
N SER A 55 -23.18 15.75 -30.16
CA SER A 55 -22.82 15.24 -28.84
C SER A 55 -23.79 14.18 -28.32
N MET A 56 -25.10 14.38 -28.51
CA MET A 56 -26.15 13.40 -28.16
C MET A 56 -26.06 12.13 -29.01
N GLU A 57 -25.78 12.25 -30.31
CA GLU A 57 -25.60 11.10 -31.21
C GLU A 57 -24.36 10.25 -30.85
N VAL A 58 -23.23 10.91 -30.51
CA VAL A 58 -22.01 10.23 -30.07
C VAL A 58 -22.21 9.52 -28.73
N HIS A 59 -22.90 10.15 -27.77
CA HIS A 59 -23.26 9.49 -26.51
C HIS A 59 -24.13 8.26 -26.77
N GLY A 60 -25.16 8.35 -27.61
CA GLY A 60 -26.02 7.21 -27.95
C GLY A 60 -25.23 6.02 -28.53
N LYS A 61 -24.28 6.28 -29.43
CA LYS A 61 -23.41 5.22 -29.99
C LYS A 61 -22.53 4.58 -28.93
N ILE A 62 -21.91 5.35 -28.04
CA ILE A 62 -21.07 4.80 -26.96
C ILE A 62 -21.90 3.89 -26.04
N MET A 63 -23.11 4.32 -25.67
CA MET A 63 -24.02 3.52 -24.82
C MET A 63 -24.38 2.19 -25.47
N SER A 64 -24.66 2.19 -26.79
CA SER A 64 -24.95 0.95 -27.52
C SER A 64 -23.78 -0.04 -27.54
N ILE A 65 -22.56 0.45 -27.75
CA ILE A 65 -21.34 -0.38 -27.76
C ILE A 65 -21.12 -1.01 -26.38
N LEU A 66 -21.26 -0.22 -25.31
CA LEU A 66 -21.11 -0.72 -23.95
C LEU A 66 -22.20 -1.76 -23.62
N LYS A 67 -23.43 -1.59 -24.11
CA LYS A 67 -24.49 -2.58 -23.91
C LYS A 67 -24.18 -3.92 -24.58
N VAL A 68 -23.70 -3.90 -25.82
CA VAL A 68 -23.29 -5.13 -26.53
C VAL A 68 -22.11 -5.79 -25.80
N TYR A 69 -21.09 -5.00 -25.42
CA TYR A 69 -19.96 -5.50 -24.65
C TYR A 69 -20.38 -6.14 -23.32
N ALA A 70 -21.35 -5.53 -22.62
CA ALA A 70 -21.88 -6.06 -21.38
C ALA A 70 -22.61 -7.39 -21.56
N GLN A 71 -23.35 -7.55 -22.66
CA GLN A 71 -24.05 -8.80 -22.98
C GLN A 71 -23.06 -9.93 -23.31
N ASP A 72 -22.06 -9.65 -24.15
CA ASP A 72 -21.08 -10.64 -24.58
C ASP A 72 -20.17 -11.11 -23.42
N ASN A 73 -19.88 -10.23 -22.47
CA ASN A 73 -18.95 -10.50 -21.37
C ASN A 73 -19.64 -10.72 -20.02
N TRP A 74 -20.98 -10.70 -19.96
CA TRP A 74 -21.75 -10.86 -18.73
C TRP A 74 -21.26 -12.02 -17.85
N PRO A 75 -21.07 -13.24 -18.37
CA PRO A 75 -20.75 -14.41 -17.54
C PRO A 75 -19.37 -14.33 -16.86
N GLN A 76 -18.52 -13.39 -17.29
CA GLN A 76 -17.20 -13.17 -16.72
C GLN A 76 -17.20 -12.08 -15.62
N TYR A 77 -18.09 -11.09 -15.71
CA TYR A 77 -18.03 -9.91 -14.84
C TYR A 77 -19.16 -9.84 -13.81
N LEU A 78 -20.31 -10.47 -14.06
CA LEU A 78 -21.48 -10.40 -13.20
C LEU A 78 -22.05 -11.78 -12.86
N PRO A 79 -22.80 -11.92 -11.76
CA PRO A 79 -23.57 -13.12 -11.49
C PRO A 79 -24.61 -13.36 -12.58
N THR A 80 -24.86 -14.62 -12.93
CA THR A 80 -25.95 -14.96 -13.84
C THR A 80 -27.29 -14.66 -13.17
N ILE A 81 -28.21 -14.04 -13.90
CA ILE A 81 -29.52 -13.60 -13.37
C ILE A 81 -30.29 -14.76 -12.71
N ASN A 82 -30.17 -15.97 -13.28
CA ASN A 82 -30.78 -17.19 -12.76
C ASN A 82 -30.16 -17.66 -11.43
N SER A 83 -28.84 -17.50 -11.24
CA SER A 83 -28.16 -17.93 -10.01
C SER A 83 -28.54 -17.12 -8.77
N VAL A 84 -29.05 -15.91 -8.96
CA VAL A 84 -29.43 -14.98 -7.87
C VAL A 84 -30.93 -14.73 -7.78
N ASN A 85 -31.74 -15.55 -8.46
CA ASN A 85 -33.18 -15.38 -8.56
C ASN A 85 -33.85 -15.22 -7.17
N GLY A 86 -34.77 -14.27 -7.03
CA GLY A 86 -35.48 -13.98 -5.79
C GLY A 86 -34.69 -13.20 -4.73
N THR A 87 -33.50 -12.66 -5.08
CA THR A 87 -32.71 -11.81 -4.18
C THR A 87 -32.70 -10.35 -4.63
N LYS A 88 -32.39 -9.40 -3.75
CA LYS A 88 -32.21 -7.98 -4.11
C LYS A 88 -31.17 -7.76 -5.22
N CYS A 89 -30.21 -8.67 -5.35
CA CYS A 89 -29.22 -8.65 -6.42
C CYS A 89 -29.87 -8.92 -7.79
N HIS A 90 -30.89 -9.79 -7.86
CA HIS A 90 -31.63 -10.06 -9.09
C HIS A 90 -32.31 -8.79 -9.62
N ASP A 91 -33.11 -8.12 -8.79
CA ASP A 91 -33.81 -6.89 -9.17
C ASP A 91 -32.83 -5.79 -9.61
N ALA A 92 -31.68 -5.68 -8.93
CA ALA A 92 -30.64 -4.71 -9.28
C ALA A 92 -29.95 -5.05 -10.61
N LEU A 93 -29.71 -6.34 -10.89
CA LEU A 93 -29.15 -6.80 -12.16
C LEU A 93 -30.14 -6.65 -13.32
N GLU A 94 -31.43 -6.91 -13.10
CA GLU A 94 -32.47 -6.64 -14.10
C GLU A 94 -32.57 -5.15 -14.41
N THR A 95 -32.54 -4.31 -13.37
CA THR A 95 -32.51 -2.85 -13.53
C THR A 95 -31.29 -2.43 -14.35
N PHE A 96 -30.11 -2.97 -14.05
CA PHE A 96 -28.88 -2.73 -14.79
C PHE A 96 -28.98 -3.18 -16.26
N HIS A 97 -29.59 -4.35 -16.53
CA HIS A 97 -29.75 -4.90 -17.87
C HIS A 97 -30.73 -4.08 -18.73
N ASN A 98 -31.83 -3.66 -18.12
CA ASN A 98 -32.94 -3.01 -18.81
C ASN A 98 -32.78 -1.49 -18.93
N SER A 99 -31.99 -0.85 -18.06
CA SER A 99 -31.82 0.61 -18.06
C SER A 99 -30.65 1.04 -18.95
N PRO A 100 -30.88 1.74 -20.08
CA PRO A 100 -29.82 2.30 -20.92
C PRO A 100 -29.27 3.64 -20.35
N ASP A 101 -29.14 3.71 -19.03
CA ASP A 101 -28.78 4.92 -18.31
C ASP A 101 -27.27 5.09 -18.18
N LEU A 102 -26.83 6.31 -17.86
CA LEU A 102 -25.42 6.61 -17.55
C LEU A 102 -24.85 5.67 -16.47
N TYR A 103 -25.68 5.24 -15.52
CA TYR A 103 -25.31 4.29 -14.46
C TYR A 103 -24.77 2.97 -15.04
N SER A 104 -25.53 2.30 -15.92
CA SER A 104 -25.14 0.99 -16.45
C SER A 104 -23.91 1.11 -17.34
N ALA A 105 -23.83 2.18 -18.14
CA ALA A 105 -22.65 2.45 -18.95
C ALA A 105 -21.39 2.73 -18.13
N GLN A 106 -21.48 3.50 -17.04
CA GLN A 106 -20.34 3.76 -16.15
C GLN A 106 -19.86 2.47 -15.46
N MET A 107 -20.76 1.58 -15.07
CA MET A 107 -20.38 0.29 -14.49
C MET A 107 -19.61 -0.57 -15.49
N VAL A 108 -20.14 -0.73 -16.72
CA VAL A 108 -19.49 -1.53 -17.78
C VAL A 108 -18.15 -0.92 -18.17
N ASP A 109 -18.07 0.40 -18.29
CA ASP A 109 -16.82 1.08 -18.61
C ASP A 109 -15.76 0.87 -17.53
N SER A 110 -16.20 0.70 -16.28
CA SER A 110 -15.33 0.47 -15.12
C SER A 110 -14.79 -0.96 -15.01
N TRP A 111 -15.29 -1.91 -15.79
CA TRP A 111 -14.79 -3.29 -15.81
C TRP A 111 -13.33 -3.35 -16.28
N GLY A 112 -12.59 -4.32 -15.75
CA GLY A 112 -11.23 -4.62 -16.17
C GLY A 112 -11.21 -5.26 -17.55
N LYS A 113 -11.19 -4.43 -18.61
CA LYS A 113 -11.09 -4.88 -20.00
C LYS A 113 -9.71 -5.43 -20.29
N PHE A 114 -9.60 -6.64 -20.83
CA PHE A 114 -8.30 -7.23 -21.14
C PHE A 114 -7.48 -6.32 -22.06
N PRO A 115 -6.26 -5.94 -21.66
CA PRO A 115 -5.43 -5.06 -22.47
C PRO A 115 -4.84 -5.85 -23.65
N ASP A 116 -4.39 -5.11 -24.65
CA ASP A 116 -3.50 -5.66 -25.67
C ASP A 116 -2.24 -6.25 -25.01
N GLY A 117 -1.70 -7.33 -25.58
CA GLY A 117 -0.50 -7.97 -25.04
C GLY A 117 -0.75 -8.98 -23.91
N ILE A 118 -1.90 -9.68 -23.88
CA ILE A 118 -2.12 -10.83 -22.97
C ILE A 118 -0.97 -11.86 -23.06
N ALA A 119 -0.39 -12.03 -24.25
CA ALA A 119 0.78 -12.89 -24.48
C ALA A 119 2.04 -12.44 -23.72
N THR A 120 2.18 -11.15 -23.37
CA THR A 120 3.29 -10.62 -22.57
C THR A 120 3.08 -10.80 -21.06
N ARG A 121 2.09 -11.61 -20.68
CA ARG A 121 1.89 -12.16 -19.32
C ARG A 121 1.60 -11.11 -18.25
N SER A 122 0.95 -9.99 -18.58
CA SER A 122 0.41 -9.07 -17.58
C SER A 122 -0.68 -9.77 -16.75
N PRO A 123 -0.50 -9.98 -15.42
CA PRO A 123 -1.41 -10.83 -14.65
C PRO A 123 -2.57 -10.07 -13.98
N ALA A 124 -2.67 -8.74 -14.10
CA ALA A 124 -3.74 -7.98 -13.45
C ALA A 124 -4.34 -6.85 -14.30
N VAL A 125 -5.67 -6.78 -14.31
CA VAL A 125 -6.47 -5.80 -15.06
C VAL A 125 -7.52 -5.18 -14.13
N PHE A 126 -7.20 -4.07 -13.48
CA PHE A 126 -8.04 -3.54 -12.40
C PHE A 126 -9.29 -2.76 -12.86
N GLY A 127 -9.37 -2.33 -14.13
CA GLY A 127 -10.46 -1.45 -14.55
C GLY A 127 -10.43 -0.09 -13.82
N ILE A 128 -11.56 0.62 -13.83
CA ILE A 128 -11.66 1.99 -13.31
C ILE A 128 -12.35 1.97 -11.93
N TYR A 129 -11.56 1.83 -10.87
CA TYR A 129 -12.06 1.75 -9.49
C TYR A 129 -12.97 2.94 -9.09
N SER A 130 -12.53 4.18 -9.34
CA SER A 130 -13.29 5.38 -8.99
C SER A 130 -14.56 5.55 -9.83
N GLY A 131 -14.53 5.10 -11.09
CA GLY A 131 -15.69 5.12 -11.99
C GLY A 131 -16.80 4.21 -11.46
N CYS A 132 -16.44 3.03 -10.95
CA CYS A 132 -17.40 2.11 -10.38
C CYS A 132 -18.08 2.69 -9.13
N LEU A 133 -17.32 3.29 -8.21
CA LEU A 133 -17.88 3.89 -7.00
C LEU A 133 -18.73 5.15 -7.27
N ALA A 134 -18.48 5.82 -8.40
CA ALA A 134 -19.26 6.97 -8.83
C ALA A 134 -20.57 6.59 -9.54
N ALA A 135 -20.68 5.35 -10.05
CA ALA A 135 -21.87 4.88 -10.73
C ALA A 135 -23.03 4.73 -9.72
N GLN A 136 -24.07 5.54 -9.89
CA GLN A 136 -25.27 5.47 -9.05
C GLN A 136 -26.54 5.67 -9.86
N ASN A 137 -27.53 4.81 -9.64
CA ASN A 137 -28.90 5.03 -10.07
C ASN A 137 -29.67 5.73 -8.94
N LYS A 138 -30.02 7.01 -9.15
CA LYS A 138 -30.73 7.82 -8.15
C LYS A 138 -32.17 7.37 -7.92
N THR A 139 -32.83 6.84 -8.95
CA THR A 139 -34.25 6.44 -8.90
C THR A 139 -34.46 5.23 -7.99
N PHE A 140 -33.58 4.23 -8.10
CA PHE A 140 -33.66 3.00 -7.31
C PHE A 140 -32.68 2.97 -6.12
N ASN A 141 -31.91 4.04 -5.93
CA ASN A 141 -30.87 4.17 -4.91
C ASN A 141 -29.86 3.00 -4.92
N ILE A 142 -29.46 2.55 -6.11
CA ILE A 142 -28.49 1.46 -6.31
C ILE A 142 -27.15 2.07 -6.67
N LYS A 143 -26.06 1.59 -6.05
CA LYS A 143 -24.70 2.07 -6.32
C LYS A 143 -23.84 0.98 -6.93
N GLY A 144 -22.77 1.37 -7.63
CA GLY A 144 -21.73 0.46 -8.08
C GLY A 144 -20.81 0.08 -6.93
N ARG A 145 -20.53 -1.22 -6.82
CA ARG A 145 -19.58 -1.83 -5.89
C ARG A 145 -18.45 -2.49 -6.69
N TYR A 146 -17.23 -2.03 -6.42
CA TYR A 146 -16.04 -2.56 -7.07
C TYR A 146 -15.62 -3.89 -6.43
N CYS A 147 -15.31 -4.88 -7.25
CA CYS A 147 -14.81 -6.19 -6.82
C CYS A 147 -13.60 -6.63 -7.62
N LEU A 148 -12.59 -7.16 -6.92
CA LEU A 148 -11.43 -7.79 -7.52
C LEU A 148 -11.60 -9.31 -7.51
N ILE A 149 -11.55 -9.93 -8.68
CA ILE A 149 -11.64 -11.37 -8.88
C ILE A 149 -10.24 -11.93 -9.07
N ILE A 150 -9.92 -13.01 -8.35
CA ILE A 150 -8.66 -13.75 -8.46
C ILE A 150 -8.96 -15.14 -9.00
N LYS A 151 -8.53 -15.41 -10.24
CA LYS A 151 -8.76 -16.67 -10.95
C LYS A 151 -7.46 -17.44 -11.13
N LYS A 152 -7.49 -18.77 -10.96
CA LYS A 152 -6.35 -19.63 -11.32
C LYS A 152 -6.24 -19.70 -12.85
N ARG A 153 -5.05 -19.49 -13.39
CA ARG A 153 -4.74 -19.67 -14.81
C ARG A 153 -4.78 -21.17 -15.12
N ASN A 154 -5.54 -21.55 -16.14
CA ASN A 154 -5.54 -22.91 -16.66
C ASN A 154 -4.26 -23.09 -17.49
N THR A 155 -3.29 -23.84 -16.97
CA THR A 155 -2.04 -24.16 -17.67
C THR A 155 -2.23 -25.45 -18.47
N THR A 156 -3.08 -25.41 -19.50
CA THR A 156 -3.13 -26.47 -20.53
C THR A 156 -2.05 -26.28 -21.58
N ILE A 157 -1.51 -25.06 -21.69
CA ILE A 157 -0.24 -24.83 -22.35
C ILE A 157 0.82 -25.20 -21.30
N PRO A 158 1.60 -26.29 -21.48
CA PRO A 158 2.76 -26.51 -20.64
C PRO A 158 3.58 -25.21 -20.64
N PRO A 159 4.25 -24.84 -19.53
CA PRO A 159 5.27 -23.80 -19.62
C PRO A 159 6.11 -24.13 -20.88
N PRO A 160 6.37 -23.15 -21.77
CA PRO A 160 7.17 -23.42 -22.97
C PRO A 160 8.37 -24.24 -22.52
N GLU A 161 8.50 -25.40 -23.14
CA GLU A 161 9.46 -26.45 -22.85
C GLU A 161 10.75 -25.85 -22.32
N GLU A 162 11.12 -26.32 -21.13
CA GLU A 162 12.29 -25.96 -20.33
C GLU A 162 13.52 -25.70 -21.21
N THR A 163 13.68 -24.46 -21.67
CA THR A 163 14.95 -23.95 -22.20
C THR A 163 15.60 -22.98 -21.23
N PHE A 164 14.94 -22.75 -20.10
CA PHE A 164 15.58 -22.44 -18.83
C PHE A 164 15.08 -23.52 -17.85
N GLU A 165 15.78 -24.66 -17.73
CA GLU A 165 16.02 -25.22 -16.40
C GLU A 165 16.32 -24.00 -15.52
N ASP A 166 15.52 -23.65 -14.51
CA ASP A 166 15.81 -22.51 -13.63
C ASP A 166 17.28 -22.56 -13.16
N PRO A 167 18.27 -21.86 -13.76
CA PRO A 167 19.63 -21.87 -13.24
C PRO A 167 19.83 -20.66 -12.33
N ILE A 168 18.80 -19.80 -12.22
CA ILE A 168 18.76 -18.67 -11.32
C ILE A 168 17.94 -19.17 -10.14
N PRO A 169 18.60 -19.69 -9.07
CA PRO A 169 17.89 -19.94 -7.83
C PRO A 169 17.11 -18.66 -7.48
N ARG A 170 15.84 -18.82 -7.05
CA ARG A 170 14.99 -17.69 -6.63
C ARG A 170 15.54 -17.05 -5.36
N ILE A 171 16.64 -16.35 -5.53
CA ILE A 171 17.39 -15.61 -4.52
C ILE A 171 17.09 -14.14 -4.77
N GLY A 172 17.10 -13.34 -3.71
CA GLY A 172 16.89 -11.92 -3.88
C GLY A 172 15.45 -11.58 -4.24
N MET A 173 15.30 -10.46 -4.94
CA MET A 173 14.01 -9.91 -5.33
C MET A 173 13.23 -10.79 -6.32
N ILE A 174 13.89 -11.72 -7.01
CA ILE A 174 13.27 -12.67 -7.94
C ILE A 174 12.36 -13.65 -7.20
N GLY A 175 12.69 -14.01 -5.96
CA GLY A 175 11.83 -14.84 -5.10
C GLY A 175 10.52 -14.16 -4.67
N ILE A 176 10.48 -12.82 -4.69
CA ILE A 176 9.29 -12.01 -4.36
C ILE A 176 8.31 -12.00 -5.54
N ILE A 177 8.75 -12.36 -6.76
CA ILE A 177 7.87 -12.48 -7.91
C ILE A 177 7.04 -13.77 -7.73
N PRO A 178 5.73 -13.67 -7.46
CA PRO A 178 4.92 -14.85 -7.21
C PRO A 178 4.92 -15.77 -8.43
N PRO A 179 5.01 -17.10 -8.25
CA PRO A 179 4.97 -18.04 -9.37
C PRO A 179 3.71 -17.83 -10.20
N TYR A 180 3.87 -17.90 -11.52
CA TYR A 180 2.80 -17.76 -12.51
C TYR A 180 1.61 -18.66 -12.12
N SER A 181 0.50 -18.08 -11.71
CA SER A 181 -0.70 -18.91 -11.46
C SER A 181 -2.02 -18.16 -11.41
N ASN A 182 -2.08 -16.85 -11.09
CA ASN A 182 -3.38 -16.19 -10.88
C ASN A 182 -3.57 -14.93 -11.73
N ILE A 183 -4.64 -14.91 -12.52
CA ILE A 183 -5.16 -13.74 -13.24
C ILE A 183 -6.02 -12.95 -12.26
N GLN A 184 -5.82 -11.64 -12.20
CA GLN A 184 -6.65 -10.73 -11.40
C GLN A 184 -7.37 -9.75 -12.31
N TYR A 185 -8.67 -9.57 -12.12
CA TYR A 185 -9.38 -8.52 -12.83
C TYR A 185 -10.47 -7.87 -11.98
N GLY A 186 -10.72 -6.59 -12.24
CA GLY A 186 -11.75 -5.81 -11.58
C GLY A 186 -13.10 -5.95 -12.29
N THR A 187 -14.18 -6.01 -11.52
CA THR A 187 -15.55 -5.87 -11.98
C THR A 187 -16.29 -4.81 -11.16
N CYS A 188 -17.35 -4.27 -11.74
CA CYS A 188 -18.28 -3.37 -11.08
C CYS A 188 -19.67 -4.01 -11.11
N MET A 189 -20.22 -4.31 -9.93
CA MET A 189 -21.54 -4.91 -9.76
C MET A 189 -22.41 -4.04 -8.87
N PRO A 190 -23.75 -4.21 -8.86
CA PRO A 190 -24.60 -3.48 -7.92
C PRO A 190 -24.22 -3.79 -6.46
N ASP A 191 -24.33 -2.79 -5.59
CA ASP A 191 -24.11 -2.91 -4.14
C ASP A 191 -25.07 -3.89 -3.45
N ALA A 192 -26.23 -4.15 -4.05
CA ALA A 192 -27.17 -5.17 -3.63
C ALA A 192 -26.64 -6.62 -3.74
N CYS A 193 -25.58 -6.86 -4.52
CA CYS A 193 -24.97 -8.17 -4.71
C CYS A 193 -23.87 -8.46 -3.68
N THR A 194 -23.72 -9.74 -3.30
CA THR A 194 -22.67 -10.17 -2.35
C THR A 194 -21.48 -10.83 -3.03
N GLU A 195 -20.34 -10.84 -2.33
CA GLU A 195 -19.12 -11.52 -2.78
C GLU A 195 -19.35 -13.01 -3.05
N GLN A 196 -20.14 -13.69 -2.21
CA GLN A 196 -20.42 -15.12 -2.37
C GLN A 196 -21.24 -15.40 -3.63
N GLN A 197 -22.26 -14.58 -3.92
CA GLN A 197 -23.10 -14.72 -5.11
C GLN A 197 -22.28 -14.59 -6.40
N LEU A 198 -21.35 -13.63 -6.43
CA LEU A 198 -20.45 -13.46 -7.56
C LEU A 198 -19.47 -14.65 -7.67
N GLN A 199 -18.88 -15.09 -6.56
CA GLN A 199 -17.93 -16.20 -6.57
C GLN A 199 -18.56 -17.53 -7.01
N SER A 200 -19.77 -17.84 -6.55
CA SER A 200 -20.48 -19.07 -6.95
C SER A 200 -20.82 -19.05 -8.43
N SER A 201 -21.41 -17.95 -8.92
CA SER A 201 -21.81 -17.86 -10.33
C SER A 201 -20.64 -17.90 -11.31
N LEU A 202 -19.47 -17.36 -10.94
CA LEU A 202 -18.29 -17.40 -11.81
C LEU A 202 -17.63 -18.77 -11.84
N SER A 203 -17.77 -19.53 -10.76
CA SER A 203 -17.20 -20.88 -10.63
C SER A 203 -17.96 -21.92 -11.48
N ASP A 204 -19.23 -21.66 -11.79
CA ASP A 204 -20.06 -22.50 -12.68
C ASP A 204 -19.73 -22.31 -14.17
N VAL A 205 -19.21 -21.13 -14.55
CA VAL A 205 -18.99 -20.75 -15.95
C VAL A 205 -17.54 -20.92 -16.40
N SER A 206 -16.56 -20.80 -15.49
CA SER A 206 -15.14 -20.71 -15.85
C SER A 206 -14.23 -21.34 -14.80
N ASP A 207 -12.97 -21.64 -15.18
CA ASP A 207 -12.00 -22.32 -14.29
C ASP A 207 -11.95 -21.74 -12.87
N LYS A 208 -11.63 -22.60 -11.91
CA LYS A 208 -11.51 -22.36 -10.46
C LYS A 208 -11.18 -20.91 -10.07
N VAL A 209 -12.23 -20.13 -9.77
CA VAL A 209 -12.12 -18.84 -9.08
C VAL A 209 -11.62 -19.12 -7.67
N ILE A 210 -10.55 -18.44 -7.27
CA ILE A 210 -9.92 -18.65 -5.96
C ILE A 210 -10.64 -17.81 -4.91
N SER A 211 -10.78 -16.52 -5.20
CA SER A 211 -11.44 -15.57 -4.29
C SER A 211 -11.95 -14.35 -5.04
N VAL A 212 -12.97 -13.73 -4.44
CA VAL A 212 -13.51 -12.43 -4.84
C VAL A 212 -13.39 -11.50 -3.63
N HIS A 213 -12.88 -10.29 -3.83
CA HIS A 213 -12.74 -9.28 -2.78
C HIS A 213 -13.41 -8.00 -3.23
N CYS A 214 -14.49 -7.59 -2.57
CA CYS A 214 -15.18 -6.35 -2.91
C CYS A 214 -14.81 -5.23 -1.95
N ASN A 215 -14.89 -4.00 -2.45
CA ASN A 215 -14.75 -2.82 -1.62
C ASN A 215 -15.84 -2.81 -0.53
N LYS A 216 -15.47 -2.38 0.68
CA LYS A 216 -16.38 -2.13 1.79
C LYS A 216 -16.69 -0.64 1.83
N ASP A 217 -17.94 -0.27 2.08
CA ASP A 217 -18.37 1.15 2.08
C ASP A 217 -17.71 1.96 3.19
N SER A 218 -17.49 1.33 4.34
CA SER A 218 -16.75 1.93 5.45
C SER A 218 -16.07 0.84 6.25
N VAL A 219 -14.76 0.96 6.39
CA VAL A 219 -14.00 0.12 7.32
C VAL A 219 -14.26 0.66 8.73
N THR A 220 -14.89 -0.14 9.59
CA THR A 220 -15.19 0.27 10.97
C THR A 220 -13.91 0.39 11.79
N LEU A 221 -13.86 1.40 12.67
CA LEU A 221 -12.77 1.59 13.61
C LEU A 221 -12.85 0.52 14.71
N ASP A 222 -11.79 -0.25 14.84
CA ASP A 222 -11.65 -1.28 15.87
C ASP A 222 -10.92 -0.71 17.09
N GLY A 223 -10.97 -1.38 18.25
CA GLY A 223 -10.30 -0.95 19.48
C GLY A 223 -8.78 -0.77 19.30
N LEU A 224 -8.16 -1.60 18.45
CA LEU A 224 -6.74 -1.46 18.07
C LEU A 224 -6.44 -0.18 17.28
N ASP A 225 -7.38 0.28 16.46
CA ASP A 225 -7.22 1.52 15.70
C ASP A 225 -7.38 2.73 16.61
N ILE A 226 -8.42 2.71 17.45
CA ILE A 226 -8.69 3.79 18.41
C ILE A 226 -7.51 3.96 19.36
N SER A 227 -6.98 2.86 19.91
CA SER A 227 -5.83 2.91 20.81
C SER A 227 -4.57 3.46 20.14
N PHE A 228 -4.30 3.10 18.88
CA PHE A 228 -3.18 3.67 18.12
C PHE A 228 -3.35 5.17 17.87
N ILE A 229 -4.55 5.60 17.46
CA ILE A 229 -4.87 7.01 17.22
C ILE A 229 -4.73 7.82 18.52
N VAL A 230 -5.25 7.29 19.64
CA VAL A 230 -5.11 7.91 20.96
C VAL A 230 -3.64 8.03 21.34
N PHE A 231 -2.85 6.97 21.18
CA PHE A 231 -1.41 7.00 21.45
C PHE A 231 -0.69 8.08 20.64
N CYS A 232 -0.92 8.14 19.32
CA CYS A 232 -0.35 9.18 18.47
C CYS A 232 -0.80 10.58 18.86
N SER A 233 -2.07 10.76 19.23
CA SER A 233 -2.62 12.04 19.65
C SER A 233 -1.99 12.54 20.97
N VAL A 234 -1.82 11.65 21.96
CA VAL A 234 -1.16 11.98 23.23
C VAL A 234 0.31 12.33 22.98
N PHE A 235 1.01 11.55 22.15
CA PHE A 235 2.40 11.83 21.81
C PHE A 235 2.55 13.18 21.09
N LEU A 236 1.63 13.51 20.19
CA LEU A 236 1.59 14.81 19.51
C LEU A 236 1.34 15.97 20.48
N VAL A 237 0.43 15.81 21.45
CA VAL A 237 0.22 16.80 22.52
C VAL A 237 1.47 16.97 23.38
N LEU A 238 2.16 15.89 23.74
CA LEU A 238 3.45 15.95 24.46
C LEU A 238 4.52 16.67 23.63
N MET A 239 4.57 16.45 22.32
CA MET A 239 5.52 17.15 21.44
C MET A 239 5.23 18.65 21.34
N LEU A 240 3.95 19.03 21.19
CA LEU A 240 3.53 20.43 21.11
C LEU A 240 3.73 21.17 22.43
N SER A 241 3.37 20.54 23.56
CA SER A 241 3.62 21.12 24.89
C SER A 241 5.11 21.24 25.19
N GLY A 242 5.91 20.23 24.85
CA GLY A 242 7.37 20.29 24.94
C GLY A 242 7.96 21.43 24.11
N ALA A 243 7.47 21.63 22.89
CA ALA A 243 7.89 22.73 22.03
C ALA A 243 7.50 24.10 22.58
N ALA A 244 6.30 24.24 23.14
CA ALA A 244 5.83 25.47 23.76
C ALA A 244 6.65 25.85 25.00
N VAL A 245 6.97 24.87 25.86
CA VAL A 245 7.84 25.07 27.03
C VAL A 245 9.25 25.50 26.60
N ASP A 246 9.81 24.82 25.61
CA ASP A 246 11.15 25.13 25.09
C ASP A 246 11.22 26.55 24.49
N TYR A 247 10.19 26.93 23.72
CA TYR A 247 10.04 28.29 23.17
C TYR A 247 9.86 29.34 24.27
N TYR A 248 9.07 29.06 25.30
CA TYR A 248 8.85 29.97 26.42
C TYR A 248 10.14 30.22 27.22
N ILE A 249 10.92 29.16 27.48
CA ILE A 249 12.23 29.27 28.15
C ILE A 249 13.21 30.10 27.30
N GLU A 250 13.21 29.92 25.97
CA GLU A 250 14.08 30.67 25.06
C GLU A 250 13.75 32.18 25.05
N ILE A 251 12.46 32.56 25.09
CA ILE A 251 12.04 33.97 25.16
C ILE A 251 12.37 34.60 26.51
N LYS A 252 12.00 33.94 27.62
CA LYS A 252 12.15 34.51 28.97
C LYS A 252 13.58 34.45 29.49
N LYS A 253 14.48 33.69 28.84
CA LYS A 253 15.84 33.37 29.31
C LYS A 253 15.87 32.87 30.76
N ASP A 254 14.79 32.25 31.21
CA ASP A 254 14.65 31.81 32.59
C ASP A 254 15.04 30.33 32.70
N GLU A 255 16.33 30.12 32.99
CA GLU A 255 16.91 28.77 33.08
C GLU A 255 16.40 27.98 34.30
N LYS A 256 15.82 28.63 35.31
CA LYS A 256 15.32 27.94 36.51
C LYS A 256 14.14 27.02 36.19
N LEU A 257 13.37 27.33 35.13
CA LEU A 257 12.29 26.47 34.64
C LEU A 257 12.78 25.11 34.11
N LYS A 258 14.08 24.97 33.76
CA LYS A 258 14.67 23.69 33.35
C LYS A 258 14.85 22.71 34.52
N GLU A 259 14.87 23.21 35.75
CA GLU A 259 15.09 22.42 36.97
C GLU A 259 13.77 22.02 37.66
N GLY A 260 12.66 22.64 37.28
CA GLY A 260 11.32 22.37 37.81
C GLY A 260 10.59 21.18 37.16
N PRO A 261 9.30 20.99 37.47
CA PRO A 261 8.49 19.86 36.97
C PRO A 261 8.33 19.85 35.44
N LEU A 262 8.48 21.01 34.78
CA LEU A 262 8.45 21.14 33.32
C LEU A 262 9.62 20.43 32.62
N ARG A 263 10.65 20.01 33.37
CA ARG A 263 11.76 19.20 32.86
C ARG A 263 11.30 17.92 32.16
N PHE A 264 10.17 17.34 32.59
CA PHE A 264 9.60 16.14 31.97
C PHE A 264 9.15 16.37 30.52
N LEU A 265 8.76 17.59 30.15
CA LEU A 265 8.30 17.93 28.80
C LEU A 265 9.45 18.27 27.83
N LEU A 266 10.61 18.68 28.34
CA LEU A 266 11.77 19.07 27.51
C LEU A 266 12.25 17.97 26.54
N PRO A 267 12.29 16.67 26.90
CA PRO A 267 12.64 15.60 25.97
C PRO A 267 11.69 15.48 24.78
N PHE A 268 10.44 15.94 24.90
CA PHE A 268 9.44 15.88 23.84
C PHE A 268 9.48 17.09 22.89
N SER A 269 10.23 18.15 23.21
CA SER A 269 10.36 19.34 22.36
C SER A 269 10.81 18.96 20.95
N VAL A 270 9.91 19.16 19.97
CA VAL A 270 10.18 18.86 18.57
C VAL A 270 11.25 19.80 18.01
N THR A 271 11.28 21.07 18.41
CA THR A 271 12.21 22.08 17.92
C THR A 271 13.64 21.74 18.32
N THR A 272 13.89 21.46 19.61
CA THR A 272 15.22 21.07 20.10
C THR A 272 15.65 19.71 19.55
N ASN A 273 14.74 18.76 19.43
CA ASN A 273 15.07 17.45 18.87
C ASN A 273 15.40 17.53 17.37
N LEU A 274 14.65 18.29 16.57
CA LEU A 274 14.94 18.50 15.16
C LEU A 274 16.26 19.26 14.95
N LYS A 275 16.50 20.34 15.72
CA LYS A 275 17.81 21.04 15.72
C LYS A 275 18.96 20.07 15.97
N LYS A 276 18.82 19.13 16.92
CA LYS A 276 19.83 18.10 17.22
C LYS A 276 19.97 17.03 16.12
N VAL A 277 18.89 16.68 15.43
CA VAL A 277 18.89 15.69 14.34
C VAL A 277 19.57 16.27 13.09
N PHE A 278 19.30 17.52 12.76
CA PHE A 278 19.91 18.21 11.63
C PHE A 278 21.26 18.87 11.96
N ALA A 279 21.74 18.75 13.20
CA ALA A 279 23.04 19.26 13.59
C ALA A 279 24.17 18.45 12.95
N ILE A 280 24.99 19.11 12.15
CA ILE A 280 26.20 18.52 11.58
C ILE A 280 27.33 18.68 12.60
N ASN A 281 27.80 17.57 13.17
CA ASN A 281 28.96 17.59 14.05
C ASN A 281 30.25 17.42 13.24
N THR A 282 30.99 18.50 13.07
CA THR A 282 32.28 18.52 12.37
C THR A 282 33.47 18.24 13.28
N LYS A 283 33.24 18.10 14.60
CA LYS A 283 34.33 17.86 15.54
C LYS A 283 34.79 16.40 15.45
N PRO A 284 36.11 16.14 15.30
CA PRO A 284 36.63 14.79 15.27
C PRO A 284 36.35 14.11 16.61
N ASN A 285 35.60 13.01 16.57
CA ASN A 285 35.30 12.21 17.75
C ASN A 285 36.04 10.87 17.62
N PRO A 286 37.05 10.58 18.48
CA PRO A 286 37.84 9.35 18.39
C PRO A 286 37.00 8.08 18.63
N VAL A 287 35.76 8.23 19.10
CA VAL A 287 34.79 7.14 19.28
C VAL A 287 34.05 6.77 17.99
N VAL A 288 33.98 7.70 17.03
CA VAL A 288 33.18 7.56 15.82
C VAL A 288 34.10 7.29 14.64
N ILE A 289 33.90 6.15 13.99
CA ILE A 289 34.62 5.81 12.76
C ILE A 289 33.84 6.43 11.59
N SER A 290 34.29 7.60 11.13
CA SER A 290 33.53 8.44 10.19
C SER A 290 33.19 7.77 8.85
N CYS A 291 34.07 6.92 8.32
CA CYS A 291 33.81 6.20 7.06
C CYS A 291 32.61 5.23 7.17
N LEU A 292 32.32 4.71 8.37
CA LEU A 292 31.16 3.84 8.60
C LEU A 292 29.84 4.59 8.45
N ASN A 293 29.82 5.91 8.66
CA ASN A 293 28.62 6.71 8.40
C ASN A 293 28.31 6.78 6.90
N GLY A 294 29.33 6.93 6.05
CA GLY A 294 29.17 6.86 4.60
C GLY A 294 28.64 5.51 4.13
N MET A 295 29.20 4.42 4.66
CA MET A 295 28.73 3.06 4.39
C MET A 295 27.25 2.89 4.78
N ARG A 296 26.84 3.38 5.96
CA ARG A 296 25.42 3.34 6.39
C ARG A 296 24.49 4.04 5.41
N VAL A 297 24.85 5.24 4.95
CA VAL A 297 24.01 6.02 4.03
C VAL A 297 23.86 5.27 2.70
N MET A 298 24.96 4.79 2.13
CA MET A 298 24.91 4.01 0.88
C MET A 298 24.07 2.74 1.02
N SER A 299 24.25 1.97 2.11
CA SER A 299 23.45 0.77 2.38
C SER A 299 21.97 1.09 2.61
N MET A 300 21.63 2.20 3.30
CA MET A 300 20.23 2.63 3.49
C MET A 300 19.58 2.98 2.15
N CYS A 301 20.25 3.74 1.29
CA CYS A 301 19.74 4.06 -0.05
C CYS A 301 19.51 2.80 -0.88
N TRP A 302 20.42 1.82 -0.76
CA TRP A 302 20.30 0.55 -1.47
C TRP A 302 19.09 -0.27 -1.00
N VAL A 303 18.88 -0.41 0.32
CA VAL A 303 17.70 -1.07 0.90
C VAL A 303 16.40 -0.42 0.45
N VAL A 304 16.32 0.93 0.51
CA VAL A 304 15.12 1.68 0.11
C VAL A 304 14.79 1.45 -1.36
N MET A 305 15.81 1.52 -2.23
CA MET A 305 15.66 1.24 -3.65
C MET A 305 15.20 -0.21 -3.89
N GLY A 306 15.79 -1.18 -3.18
CA GLY A 306 15.39 -2.59 -3.25
C GLY A 306 13.91 -2.79 -2.92
N HIS A 307 13.44 -2.24 -1.80
CA HIS A 307 12.03 -2.37 -1.40
C HIS A 307 11.06 -1.67 -2.36
N GLN A 308 11.44 -0.54 -2.94
CA GLN A 308 10.61 0.16 -3.92
C GLN A 308 10.38 -0.70 -5.17
N TYR A 309 11.45 -1.28 -5.73
CA TYR A 309 11.34 -2.19 -6.87
C TYR A 309 10.65 -3.51 -6.50
N ALA A 310 10.86 -4.03 -5.28
CA ALA A 310 10.21 -5.25 -4.81
C ALA A 310 8.68 -5.06 -4.77
N LYS A 311 8.22 -3.90 -4.28
CA LYS A 311 6.79 -3.53 -4.31
C LYS A 311 6.29 -3.33 -5.74
N LEU A 312 7.05 -2.65 -6.59
CA LEU A 312 6.70 -2.47 -7.99
C LEU A 312 6.53 -3.81 -8.73
N PHE A 313 7.40 -4.78 -8.49
CA PHE A 313 7.32 -6.11 -9.12
C PHE A 313 6.28 -7.02 -8.49
N SER A 314 5.98 -6.82 -7.20
CA SER A 314 4.84 -7.45 -6.54
C SER A 314 3.51 -6.94 -7.11
N MET A 315 3.44 -5.64 -7.45
CA MET A 315 2.32 -5.06 -8.18
C MET A 315 2.28 -5.67 -9.59
N LYS A 316 1.21 -6.43 -9.86
CA LYS A 316 0.98 -7.19 -11.09
C LYS A 316 0.67 -6.30 -12.32
N LEU A 317 1.20 -5.08 -12.36
CA LEU A 317 0.86 -4.02 -13.30
C LEU A 317 1.76 -3.95 -14.54
N TYR A 318 2.84 -4.73 -14.56
CA TYR A 318 3.87 -4.65 -15.58
C TYR A 318 4.03 -5.97 -16.34
N ASP A 319 4.40 -5.83 -17.60
CA ASP A 319 4.82 -6.93 -18.47
C ASP A 319 5.95 -7.73 -17.81
N ARG A 320 5.65 -9.00 -17.49
CA ARG A 320 6.57 -9.90 -16.79
C ARG A 320 7.77 -10.26 -17.66
N THR A 321 7.59 -10.33 -18.98
CA THR A 321 8.66 -10.61 -19.94
C THR A 321 9.63 -9.44 -20.01
N LEU A 322 9.11 -8.22 -20.08
CA LEU A 322 9.95 -7.01 -20.04
C LEU A 322 10.68 -6.88 -18.70
N ILE A 323 10.01 -7.18 -17.59
CA ILE A 323 10.66 -7.20 -16.26
C ILE A 323 11.80 -8.22 -16.26
N SER A 324 11.56 -9.44 -16.72
CA SER A 324 12.58 -10.50 -16.75
C SER A 324 13.80 -10.10 -17.59
N GLN A 325 13.58 -9.48 -18.75
CA GLN A 325 14.65 -8.99 -19.62
C GLN A 325 15.42 -7.81 -19.00
N LYS A 326 14.75 -6.93 -18.26
CA LYS A 326 15.42 -5.81 -17.57
C LYS A 326 16.20 -6.27 -16.35
N ILE A 327 15.68 -7.25 -15.61
CA ILE A 327 16.34 -7.81 -14.42
C ILE A 327 17.64 -8.51 -14.78
N SER A 328 17.73 -9.18 -15.94
CA SER A 328 18.97 -9.85 -16.37
C SER A 328 20.10 -8.90 -16.75
N GLY A 329 19.84 -7.59 -16.89
CA GLY A 329 20.88 -6.60 -17.14
C GLY A 329 21.83 -6.43 -15.95
N VAL A 330 23.14 -6.35 -16.21
CA VAL A 330 24.19 -6.26 -15.19
C VAL A 330 23.95 -5.10 -14.21
N LEU A 331 23.56 -3.92 -14.70
CA LEU A 331 23.27 -2.77 -13.83
C LEU A 331 22.04 -3.00 -12.94
N PHE A 332 21.06 -3.76 -13.44
CA PHE A 332 19.87 -4.08 -12.66
C PHE A 332 20.16 -5.13 -11.58
N GLN A 333 21.22 -5.93 -11.69
CA GLN A 333 21.61 -6.89 -10.66
C GLN A 333 21.90 -6.22 -9.30
N ILE A 334 22.32 -4.96 -9.29
CA ILE A 334 22.44 -4.16 -8.06
C ILE A 334 21.07 -4.08 -7.36
N ILE A 335 20.01 -3.84 -8.11
CA ILE A 335 18.65 -3.80 -7.60
C ILE A 335 18.17 -5.22 -7.31
N GLY A 336 18.26 -6.14 -8.27
CA GLY A 336 17.78 -7.52 -8.16
C GLY A 336 18.33 -8.28 -6.94
N ASN A 337 19.59 -8.02 -6.56
CA ASN A 337 20.24 -8.59 -5.38
C ASN A 337 20.31 -7.62 -4.20
N ALA A 338 19.36 -6.70 -4.07
CA ALA A 338 19.34 -5.73 -2.99
C ALA A 338 19.31 -6.38 -1.58
N ASP A 339 18.95 -7.66 -1.45
CA ASP A 339 19.03 -8.38 -0.17
C ASP A 339 20.46 -8.43 0.39
N ILE A 340 21.48 -8.46 -0.48
CA ILE A 340 22.90 -8.42 -0.10
C ILE A 340 23.26 -7.08 0.60
N SER A 341 22.47 -6.02 0.38
CA SER A 341 22.68 -4.76 1.08
C SER A 341 22.56 -4.90 2.61
N VAL A 342 21.81 -5.90 3.10
CA VAL A 342 21.66 -6.19 4.53
C VAL A 342 22.97 -6.71 5.13
N ASP A 343 23.84 -7.37 4.36
CA ASP A 343 25.14 -7.86 4.82
C ASP A 343 26.07 -6.74 5.26
N SER A 344 25.96 -5.56 4.61
CA SER A 344 26.67 -4.36 5.04
C SER A 344 26.25 -3.96 6.47
N PHE A 345 24.98 -4.08 6.81
CA PHE A 345 24.50 -3.80 8.18
C PHE A 345 24.92 -4.88 9.18
N PHE A 346 25.01 -6.15 8.77
CA PHE A 346 25.56 -7.21 9.61
C PHE A 346 27.04 -6.96 9.92
N PHE A 347 27.84 -6.67 8.90
CA PHE A 347 29.25 -6.30 9.05
C PHE A 347 29.42 -5.10 9.99
N LEU A 348 28.69 -4.01 9.73
CA LEU A 348 28.72 -2.81 10.57
C LEU A 348 28.33 -3.10 12.01
N SER A 349 27.29 -3.93 12.22
CA SER A 349 26.83 -4.29 13.56
C SER A 349 27.89 -5.12 14.30
N GLY A 350 28.48 -6.12 13.64
CA GLY A 350 29.54 -6.94 14.21
C GLY A 350 30.78 -6.12 14.57
N LEU A 351 31.24 -5.27 13.64
CA LEU A 351 32.39 -4.38 13.85
C LEU A 351 32.18 -3.44 15.04
N LEU A 352 31.02 -2.78 15.11
CA LEU A 352 30.73 -1.85 16.22
C LEU A 352 30.59 -2.56 17.56
N VAL A 353 30.01 -3.77 17.58
CA VAL A 353 29.90 -4.56 18.81
C VAL A 353 31.29 -4.99 19.28
N ALA A 354 32.13 -5.55 18.39
CA ALA A 354 33.49 -5.93 18.72
C ALA A 354 34.32 -4.74 19.22
N TYR A 355 34.28 -3.62 18.49
CA TYR A 355 34.98 -2.39 18.89
C TYR A 355 34.48 -1.85 20.24
N GLY A 356 33.16 -1.86 20.47
CA GLY A 356 32.55 -1.43 21.73
C GLY A 356 32.95 -2.31 22.90
N VAL A 357 32.92 -3.64 22.74
CA VAL A 357 33.30 -4.62 23.75
C VAL A 357 34.78 -4.51 24.11
N LEU A 358 35.67 -4.49 23.12
CA LEU A 358 37.13 -4.37 23.34
C LEU A 358 37.46 -3.08 24.10
N ARG A 359 36.78 -1.99 23.76
CA ARG A 359 36.96 -0.70 24.43
C ARG A 359 36.46 -0.72 25.87
N GLU A 360 35.32 -1.34 26.13
CA GLU A 360 34.77 -1.46 27.47
C GLU A 360 35.67 -2.33 28.34
N MET A 361 36.13 -3.47 27.82
CA MET A 361 37.11 -4.33 28.49
C MET A 361 38.41 -3.59 28.81
N LYS A 362 38.92 -2.76 27.90
CA LYS A 362 40.10 -1.93 28.16
C LYS A 362 39.88 -0.90 29.28
N LYS A 363 38.65 -0.42 29.48
CA LYS A 363 38.31 0.60 30.48
C LYS A 363 37.97 0.04 31.84
N THR A 364 37.14 -0.99 31.90
CA THR A 364 36.53 -1.49 33.14
C THR A 364 36.98 -2.90 33.51
N GLY A 365 37.65 -3.62 32.60
CA GLY A 365 38.12 -4.99 32.80
C GLY A 365 37.00 -6.04 32.92
N LYS A 366 35.73 -5.63 32.85
CA LYS A 366 34.55 -6.49 33.03
C LYS A 366 33.53 -6.21 31.94
N LEU A 367 32.85 -7.27 31.47
CA LEU A 367 31.76 -7.14 30.51
C LEU A 367 30.45 -7.58 31.15
N ASN A 368 29.49 -6.66 31.30
CA ASN A 368 28.14 -7.03 31.69
C ASN A 368 27.31 -7.37 30.45
N ILE A 369 27.35 -8.66 30.06
CA ILE A 369 26.68 -9.18 28.87
C ILE A 369 25.15 -9.01 28.99
N ILE A 370 24.59 -9.22 30.18
CA ILE A 370 23.14 -9.08 30.42
C ILE A 370 22.71 -7.64 30.14
N MET A 371 23.41 -6.66 30.72
CA MET A 371 23.10 -5.25 30.52
C MET A 371 23.27 -4.80 29.05
N PHE A 372 24.24 -5.38 28.34
CA PHE A 372 24.42 -5.15 26.91
C PHE A 372 23.18 -5.58 26.10
N TYR A 373 22.63 -6.78 26.36
CA TYR A 373 21.42 -7.25 25.68
C TYR A 373 20.17 -6.47 26.10
N VAL A 374 20.04 -6.10 27.38
CA VAL A 374 18.94 -5.26 27.86
C VAL A 374 18.91 -3.92 27.10
N HIS A 375 20.05 -3.24 26.98
CA HIS A 375 20.15 -2.01 26.21
C HIS A 375 19.82 -2.21 24.72
N ARG A 376 20.18 -3.37 24.15
CA ARG A 376 19.87 -3.71 22.76
C ARG A 376 18.36 -3.88 22.56
N ILE A 377 17.68 -4.61 23.44
CA ILE A 377 16.23 -4.87 23.38
C ILE A 377 15.46 -3.56 23.56
N ILE A 378 15.76 -2.77 24.60
CA ILE A 378 15.11 -1.46 24.85
C ILE A 378 15.27 -0.50 23.66
N ARG A 379 16.35 -0.63 22.88
CA ARG A 379 16.62 0.18 21.68
C ARG A 379 15.85 -0.29 20.44
N LEU A 380 15.72 -1.61 20.24
CA LEU A 380 15.22 -2.19 18.98
C LEU A 380 13.74 -2.57 19.02
N THR A 381 13.25 -3.03 20.17
CA THR A 381 11.88 -3.54 20.28
C THR A 381 10.82 -2.45 20.13
N PRO A 382 10.95 -1.24 20.71
CA PRO A 382 9.88 -0.23 20.59
C PRO A 382 9.58 0.18 19.13
N PRO A 383 10.58 0.45 18.27
CA PRO A 383 10.32 0.72 16.84
C PRO A 383 9.61 -0.45 16.13
N ILE A 384 10.01 -1.70 16.40
CA ILE A 384 9.40 -2.88 15.78
C ILE A 384 7.95 -3.04 16.24
N ALA A 385 7.70 -2.92 17.54
CA ALA A 385 6.35 -2.98 18.10
C ALA A 385 5.44 -1.88 17.50
N MET A 386 5.96 -0.66 17.32
CA MET A 386 5.22 0.42 16.65
C MET A 386 4.88 0.10 15.19
N CYS A 387 5.80 -0.50 14.43
CA CYS A 387 5.53 -0.93 13.07
C CYS A 387 4.46 -2.03 13.02
N VAL A 388 4.58 -3.07 13.86
CA VAL A 388 3.59 -4.15 13.94
C VAL A 388 2.21 -3.61 14.32
N TRP A 389 2.15 -2.68 15.29
CA TRP A 389 0.90 -2.05 15.69
C TRP A 389 0.30 -1.22 14.55
N PHE A 390 1.10 -0.42 13.83
CA PHE A 390 0.64 0.34 12.67
C PHE A 390 0.06 -0.55 11.57
N TYR A 391 0.78 -1.62 11.19
CA TYR A 391 0.35 -2.52 10.11
C TYR A 391 -0.86 -3.37 10.50
N SER A 392 -1.02 -3.70 11.79
CA SER A 392 -2.20 -4.42 12.31
C SER A 392 -3.44 -3.54 12.52
N SER A 393 -3.28 -2.21 12.57
CA SER A 393 -4.36 -1.26 12.85
C SER A 393 -4.62 -0.31 11.67
N VAL A 394 -3.99 0.86 11.67
CA VAL A 394 -4.30 2.01 10.81
C VAL A 394 -4.01 1.78 9.34
N ASN A 395 -3.05 0.92 8.98
CA ASN A 395 -2.64 0.68 7.59
C ASN A 395 -3.81 0.33 6.66
N ARG A 396 -4.80 -0.44 7.14
CA ARG A 396 -5.99 -0.83 6.36
C ARG A 396 -6.92 0.35 6.00
N HIS A 397 -6.83 1.46 6.73
CA HIS A 397 -7.62 2.67 6.50
C HIS A 397 -6.92 3.68 5.59
N LEU A 398 -5.59 3.59 5.47
CA LEU A 398 -4.79 4.48 4.63
C LEU A 398 -4.74 4.05 3.17
N VAL A 399 -5.02 2.79 2.89
CA VAL A 399 -4.98 2.21 1.55
C VAL A 399 -6.39 2.08 1.00
N SER A 400 -6.68 2.81 -0.08
CA SER A 400 -7.91 2.69 -0.87
C SER A 400 -7.58 2.39 -2.31
N GLY A 401 -8.42 1.62 -2.99
CA GLY A 401 -8.25 1.28 -4.41
C GLY A 401 -8.39 -0.21 -4.69
N PRO A 402 -8.10 -0.64 -5.93
CA PRO A 402 -8.37 -2.00 -6.40
C PRO A 402 -7.55 -3.08 -5.66
N GLN A 403 -6.45 -2.69 -5.00
CA GLN A 403 -5.59 -3.59 -4.21
C GLN A 403 -5.72 -3.38 -2.70
N ALA A 404 -6.74 -2.66 -2.22
CA ALA A 404 -6.93 -2.40 -0.78
C ALA A 404 -7.02 -3.69 0.06
N TYR A 405 -7.52 -4.79 -0.51
CA TYR A 405 -7.56 -6.10 0.14
C TYR A 405 -6.19 -6.56 0.67
N GLY A 406 -5.09 -6.17 0.02
CA GLY A 406 -3.74 -6.52 0.44
C GLY A 406 -3.35 -5.87 1.78
N ALA A 407 -3.86 -4.67 2.05
CA ALA A 407 -3.66 -4.00 3.34
C ALA A 407 -4.47 -4.64 4.46
N GLU A 408 -5.69 -5.12 4.17
CA GLU A 408 -6.50 -5.90 5.10
C GLU A 408 -5.83 -7.24 5.44
N TYR A 409 -5.39 -7.98 4.42
CA TYR A 409 -4.68 -9.25 4.59
C TYR A 409 -3.39 -9.10 5.42
N LEU A 410 -2.61 -8.03 5.15
CA LEU A 410 -1.42 -7.73 5.94
C LEU A 410 -1.79 -7.42 7.40
N ALA A 411 -2.86 -6.66 7.63
CA ALA A 411 -3.31 -6.34 8.98
C ALA A 411 -3.72 -7.59 9.75
N GLU A 412 -4.50 -8.49 9.15
CA GLU A 412 -4.88 -9.78 9.75
C GLU A 412 -3.65 -10.66 10.04
N THR A 413 -2.70 -10.71 9.11
CA THR A 413 -1.44 -11.46 9.28
C THR A 413 -0.63 -10.89 10.45
N CYS A 414 -0.52 -9.57 10.56
CA CYS A 414 0.16 -8.91 11.68
C CYS A 414 -0.58 -9.12 13.01
N ARG A 415 -1.92 -9.13 13.02
CA ARG A 415 -2.71 -9.45 14.23
C ARG A 415 -2.46 -10.87 14.71
N LYS A 416 -2.35 -11.83 13.80
CA LYS A 416 -2.13 -13.25 14.12
C LYS A 416 -0.68 -13.56 14.48
N ASN A 417 0.27 -13.02 13.72
CA ASN A 417 1.68 -13.43 13.76
C ASN A 417 2.65 -12.35 14.23
N GLY A 418 2.22 -11.11 14.45
CA GLY A 418 3.12 -9.99 14.76
C GLY A 418 3.90 -10.13 16.07
N TRP A 419 3.44 -10.99 16.99
CA TRP A 419 4.20 -11.35 18.19
C TRP A 419 5.55 -11.99 17.84
N LYS A 420 5.64 -12.75 16.74
CA LYS A 420 6.88 -13.40 16.30
C LYS A 420 7.97 -12.38 16.01
N ASP A 421 7.60 -11.26 15.39
CA ASP A 421 8.52 -10.16 15.07
C ASP A 421 8.97 -9.41 16.33
N ILE A 422 8.05 -9.22 17.29
CA ILE A 422 8.35 -8.55 18.58
C ILE A 422 9.30 -9.39 19.43
N THR A 423 9.15 -10.73 19.42
CA THR A 423 10.01 -11.65 20.17
C THR A 423 11.26 -12.09 19.40
N TYR A 424 11.47 -11.61 18.18
CA TYR A 424 12.56 -12.03 17.29
C TYR A 424 12.58 -13.54 16.97
N LEU A 425 11.41 -14.19 16.98
CA LEU A 425 11.24 -15.63 16.73
C LEU A 425 10.80 -15.95 15.28
N THR A 426 10.70 -14.94 14.42
CA THR A 426 10.27 -15.10 13.02
C THR A 426 11.10 -16.15 12.27
N ASN A 427 12.41 -16.25 12.53
CA ASN A 427 13.30 -17.23 11.89
C ASN A 427 13.33 -18.61 12.60
N ALA A 428 12.71 -18.74 13.77
CA ALA A 428 12.70 -19.97 14.57
C ALA A 428 11.45 -20.83 14.30
N HIS A 429 10.34 -20.21 13.90
CA HIS A 429 9.11 -20.93 13.50
C HIS A 429 9.06 -21.10 11.98
N TRP A 430 9.55 -22.25 11.50
CA TRP A 430 9.53 -22.66 10.09
C TRP A 430 8.18 -23.22 9.63
N ASP A 431 7.16 -23.21 10.47
CA ASP A 431 5.87 -23.79 10.11
C ASP A 431 5.09 -22.88 9.15
N ASN A 432 5.05 -23.32 7.88
CA ASN A 432 4.19 -22.89 6.76
C ASN A 432 4.74 -21.78 5.84
N TYR A 433 5.76 -22.10 5.03
CA TYR A 433 5.89 -21.55 3.68
C TYR A 433 5.21 -22.46 2.67
#